data_AF-A0A0H5S8B5-F1
#
_entry.id   AF-A0A0H5S8B5-F1
#
_cell.length_a   1.000
_cell.length_b   1.000
_cell.length_c   1.000
_cell.angle_alpha   90.00
_cell.angle_beta   90.00
_cell.angle_gamma   90.00
#
_symmetry.space_group_name_H-M   'P 1'
#
loop_
_entity.id
_entity.type
_entity.pdbx_description
1 polymer ?
#
loop_
_entity_poly.entity_id
_entity_poly.type
_entity_poly.pdbx_seq_one_letter_code
_entity_poly.pdbx_strand_id
1 'polypeptide(L)'
;MVLRLDNTPGALVTAMTEFSIRDIDLTRIESRPTRTELGTYMFFLDCVGHIDDDSVAEALKALHRRCTDVRYLGSWPTGASAGAPPPPLDEATRWLEGLRDGTGGS
;
A
#
# COMPACT_ATOMS: atom_id res chain seq x y z
N MET A 1 0.62 4.68 8.38
CA MET A 1 1.40 5.61 7.50
C MET A 1 0.64 6.91 7.30
N VAL A 2 1.29 7.95 6.77
CA VAL A 2 0.66 9.23 6.38
C VAL A 2 0.92 9.51 4.91
N LEU A 3 -0.11 9.87 4.14
CA LEU A 3 0.01 10.26 2.74
C LEU A 3 -0.37 11.73 2.55
N ARG A 4 0.36 12.43 1.67
CA ARG A 4 -0.10 13.68 1.04
C ARG A 4 -0.32 13.42 -0.44
N LEU A 5 -1.49 13.79 -0.93
CA LEU A 5 -1.92 13.57 -2.30
C LEU A 5 -2.11 14.91 -2.99
N ASP A 6 -1.95 14.92 -4.31
CA ASP A 6 -2.33 16.08 -5.10
C ASP A 6 -3.84 16.35 -4.97
N ASN A 7 -4.22 17.62 -4.95
CA ASN A 7 -5.62 18.02 -4.86
C ASN A 7 -6.31 17.91 -6.24
N THR A 8 -6.37 16.69 -6.76
CA THR A 8 -6.98 16.37 -8.05
C THR A 8 -8.03 15.27 -7.90
N PRO A 9 -9.09 15.29 -8.73
CA PRO A 9 -10.11 14.23 -8.70
C PRO A 9 -9.49 12.84 -8.88
N GLY A 10 -9.87 11.91 -7.99
CA GLY A 10 -9.43 10.52 -8.07
C GLY A 10 -8.10 10.20 -7.38
N ALA A 11 -7.33 11.19 -6.91
CA ALA A 11 -6.03 10.95 -6.28
C ALA A 11 -6.11 9.97 -5.09
N LEU A 12 -7.15 10.10 -4.26
CA LEU A 12 -7.38 9.17 -3.15
C LEU A 12 -7.71 7.76 -3.64
N VAL A 13 -8.58 7.64 -4.64
CA VAL A 13 -8.95 6.34 -5.22
C VAL A 13 -7.71 5.64 -5.75
N THR A 14 -6.88 6.34 -6.52
CA THR A 14 -5.62 5.80 -7.05
C THR A 14 -4.68 5.31 -5.94
N ALA A 15 -4.56 6.05 -4.84
CA ALA A 15 -3.77 5.60 -3.70
C ALA A 15 -4.36 4.34 -3.04
N MET A 16 -5.69 4.28 -2.85
CA MET A 16 -6.37 3.12 -2.26
C MET A 16 -6.31 1.88 -3.16
N THR A 17 -6.34 2.07 -4.47
CA THR A 17 -6.19 1.00 -5.46
C THR A 17 -4.89 0.22 -5.26
N GLU A 18 -3.79 0.87 -4.84
CA GLU A 18 -2.52 0.16 -4.61
C GLU A 18 -2.59 -0.89 -3.50
N PHE A 19 -3.46 -0.69 -2.50
CA PHE A 19 -3.74 -1.69 -1.48
C PHE A 19 -4.71 -2.76 -2.00
N SER A 20 -5.81 -2.32 -2.62
CA SER A 20 -6.87 -3.22 -3.09
C SER A 20 -6.40 -4.23 -4.13
N ILE A 21 -5.54 -3.83 -5.09
CA ILE A 21 -5.06 -4.76 -6.14
C ILE A 21 -4.02 -5.78 -5.63
N ARG A 22 -3.58 -5.64 -4.37
CA ARG A 22 -2.61 -6.53 -3.71
C ARG A 22 -3.25 -7.28 -2.55
N ASP A 23 -4.58 -7.22 -2.43
CA ASP A 23 -5.35 -7.83 -1.34
C ASP A 23 -4.85 -7.42 0.06
N ILE A 24 -4.49 -6.14 0.21
CA ILE A 24 -4.09 -5.57 1.50
C ILE A 24 -5.29 -4.89 2.15
N ASP A 25 -5.73 -5.43 3.29
CA ASP A 25 -6.82 -4.87 4.07
C ASP A 25 -6.42 -3.55 4.74
N LEU A 26 -7.22 -2.51 4.53
CA LEU A 26 -7.13 -1.26 5.28
C LEU A 26 -7.97 -1.36 6.55
N THR A 27 -7.37 -1.12 7.70
CA THR A 27 -8.05 -1.13 9.00
C THR A 27 -8.48 0.26 9.45
N ARG A 28 -7.85 1.31 8.91
CA ARG A 28 -8.21 2.69 9.18
C ARG A 28 -7.85 3.62 8.03
N ILE A 29 -8.74 4.56 7.76
CA ILE A 29 -8.49 5.72 6.90
C ILE A 29 -9.10 6.97 7.53
N GLU A 30 -8.28 7.99 7.77
CA GLU A 30 -8.73 9.29 8.28
C GLU A 30 -8.11 10.42 7.46
N SER A 31 -8.93 11.39 7.03
CA SER A 31 -8.44 12.62 6.41
C SER A 31 -8.31 13.73 7.45
N ARG A 32 -7.27 14.55 7.32
CA ARG A 32 -7.07 15.76 8.12
C ARG A 32 -6.67 16.91 7.19
N PRO A 33 -7.27 18.10 7.32
CA PRO A 33 -6.84 19.26 6.55
C PRO A 33 -5.41 19.62 6.95
N THR A 34 -4.59 20.00 5.98
CA THR A 34 -3.27 20.56 6.30
C THR A 34 -3.43 22.04 6.65
N ARG A 35 -2.63 22.52 7.62
CA ARG A 35 -2.68 23.93 8.09
C ARG A 35 -1.94 24.89 7.16
N THR A 36 -1.38 24.41 6.05
CA THR A 36 -0.50 25.18 5.16
C THR A 36 -1.25 25.84 4.02
N GLU A 37 -2.21 25.15 3.39
CA GLU A 37 -2.98 25.66 2.25
C GLU A 37 -4.43 25.18 2.29
N LEU A 38 -5.37 26.07 2.00
CA LEU A 38 -6.80 25.74 1.92
C LEU A 38 -7.03 24.63 0.88
N GLY A 39 -7.75 23.57 1.27
CA GLY A 39 -8.12 22.47 0.37
C GLY A 39 -7.08 21.36 0.23
N THR A 40 -5.95 21.42 0.94
CA THR A 40 -4.98 20.31 0.99
C THR A 40 -5.23 19.40 2.19
N TYR A 41 -5.07 18.10 1.99
CA TYR A 41 -5.33 17.08 3.02
C TYR A 41 -4.13 16.14 3.19
N MET A 42 -3.97 15.63 4.40
CA MET A 42 -3.17 14.45 4.68
C MET A 42 -4.07 13.31 5.12
N PHE A 43 -3.71 12.09 4.74
CA PHE A 43 -4.46 10.88 5.05
C PHE A 43 -3.64 9.98 5.98
N PHE A 44 -4.22 9.61 7.11
CA PHE A 44 -3.68 8.59 8.01
C PHE A 44 -4.27 7.25 7.61
N LEU A 45 -3.41 6.26 7.44
CA LEU A 45 -3.78 4.94 6.98
C LEU A 45 -3.14 3.89 7.88
N ASP A 46 -3.94 2.91 8.29
CA ASP A 46 -3.45 1.66 8.86
C ASP A 46 -3.92 0.51 7.96
N CYS A 47 -3.05 -0.48 7.77
CA CYS A 47 -3.31 -1.66 6.96
C CYS A 47 -2.81 -2.92 7.67
N VAL A 48 -3.33 -4.08 7.29
CA VAL A 48 -2.82 -5.37 7.76
C VAL A 48 -1.55 -5.70 6.97
N GLY A 49 -0.50 -6.11 7.70
CA GLY A 49 0.78 -6.52 7.12
C GLY A 49 2.00 -5.83 7.76
N HIS A 50 3.17 -6.31 7.37
CA HIS A 50 4.48 -5.83 7.77
C HIS A 50 5.21 -5.22 6.56
N ILE A 51 6.18 -4.33 6.80
CA ILE A 51 6.99 -3.76 5.71
C ILE A 51 7.82 -4.81 4.97
N ASP A 52 8.06 -5.97 5.60
CA ASP A 52 8.80 -7.09 5.02
C ASP A 52 7.89 -8.01 4.17
N ASP A 53 6.57 -7.79 4.19
CA ASP A 53 5.66 -8.49 3.27
C ASP A 53 5.80 -7.87 1.87
N ASP A 54 6.09 -8.70 0.86
CA ASP A 54 6.36 -8.25 -0.51
C ASP A 54 5.24 -7.36 -1.07
N SER A 55 3.97 -7.72 -0.83
CA SER A 55 2.80 -6.96 -1.26
C SER A 55 2.76 -5.56 -0.64
N VAL A 56 3.03 -5.45 0.68
CA VAL A 56 3.08 -4.17 1.39
C VAL A 56 4.26 -3.33 0.90
N ALA A 57 5.42 -3.94 0.71
CA ALA A 57 6.60 -3.28 0.17
C ALA A 57 6.33 -2.71 -1.24
N GLU A 58 5.69 -3.49 -2.12
CA GLU A 58 5.31 -3.04 -3.46
C GLU A 58 4.25 -1.94 -3.44
N ALA A 59 3.28 -1.98 -2.52
CA ALA A 59 2.32 -0.90 -2.31
C ALA A 59 3.02 0.40 -1.90
N LEU A 60 3.94 0.34 -0.93
CA LEU A 60 4.71 1.50 -0.47
C LEU A 60 5.57 2.11 -1.60
N LYS A 61 6.26 1.28 -2.40
CA LYS A 61 7.01 1.73 -3.58
C LYS A 61 6.10 2.44 -4.59
N ALA A 62 4.91 1.90 -4.82
CA ALA A 62 3.96 2.44 -5.78
C ALA A 62 3.31 3.75 -5.30
N LEU A 63 3.05 3.88 -3.99
CA LEU A 63 2.60 5.12 -3.36
C LEU A 63 3.69 6.19 -3.42
N HIS A 64 4.94 5.85 -3.13
CA HIS A 64 6.05 6.81 -3.17
C HIS A 64 6.23 7.46 -4.55
N ARG A 65 5.89 6.76 -5.64
CA ARG A 65 5.92 7.32 -7.00
C ARG A 65 4.73 8.23 -7.34
N ARG A 66 3.60 8.09 -6.66
CA ARG A 66 2.32 8.73 -7.04
C ARG A 66 1.87 9.81 -6.07
N CYS A 67 2.20 9.67 -4.79
CA CYS A 67 1.84 10.62 -3.76
C CYS A 67 2.87 11.75 -3.73
N THR A 68 2.42 12.97 -3.40
CA THR A 68 3.32 14.10 -3.17
C THR A 68 4.27 13.84 -1.99
N ASP A 69 3.80 13.11 -0.98
CA ASP A 69 4.61 12.66 0.16
C ASP A 69 4.05 11.37 0.76
N VAL A 70 4.94 10.50 1.24
CA VAL A 70 4.61 9.25 1.94
C VAL A 70 5.50 9.12 3.17
N ARG A 71 4.88 9.10 4.35
CA ARG A 71 5.57 8.88 5.61
C ARG A 71 5.19 7.54 6.22
N TYR A 72 6.12 6.60 6.20
CA TYR A 72 6.01 5.35 6.95
C TYR A 72 6.16 5.63 8.47
N LEU A 73 5.31 4.98 9.28
CA LEU A 73 5.26 5.19 10.74
C LEU A 73 5.68 3.96 11.54
N GLY A 74 6.07 2.87 10.87
CA GLY A 74 6.37 1.58 11.48
C GLY A 74 5.31 0.52 11.18
N SER A 75 5.65 -0.71 11.55
CA SER A 75 4.79 -1.89 11.59
C SER A 75 4.88 -2.43 13.02
N TRP A 76 3.75 -2.80 13.60
CA TRP A 76 3.67 -3.20 15.00
C TRP A 76 2.71 -4.38 15.17
N PRO A 77 2.97 -5.28 16.13
CA PRO A 77 2.06 -6.39 16.41
C PRO A 77 0.73 -5.87 16.93
N THR A 78 -0.37 -6.48 16.47
CA THR A 78 -1.72 -6.24 16.97
C THR A 78 -2.28 -7.53 17.58
N GLY A 79 -2.97 -7.41 18.73
CA GLY A 79 -3.49 -8.57 19.45
C GLY A 79 -4.69 -9.25 18.79
N ALA A 80 -5.47 -8.50 18.01
CA ALA A 80 -6.51 -9.03 17.13
C ALA A 80 -6.33 -8.36 15.77
N SER A 81 -6.00 -9.14 14.74
CA SER A 81 -6.01 -8.62 13.37
C SER A 81 -7.46 -8.41 12.94
N ALA A 82 -7.81 -7.19 12.53
CA ALA A 82 -9.14 -6.89 11.99
C ALA A 82 -9.30 -7.29 10.51
N GLY A 83 -8.26 -7.87 9.89
CA GLY A 83 -8.27 -8.30 8.49
C GLY A 83 -7.34 -9.48 8.22
N ALA A 84 -7.35 -9.96 6.98
CA ALA A 84 -6.50 -11.06 6.53
C ALA A 84 -5.04 -10.58 6.37
N PRO A 85 -4.04 -11.42 6.70
CA PRO A 85 -2.67 -11.13 6.33
C PRO A 85 -2.56 -11.04 4.80
N PRO A 86 -1.71 -10.14 4.27
CA PRO A 86 -1.53 -10.03 2.84
C PRO A 86 -1.05 -11.36 2.23
N PRO A 87 -1.44 -11.67 0.97
CA PRO A 87 -0.98 -12.88 0.31
C PRO A 87 0.54 -12.82 0.05
N PRO A 88 1.24 -13.95 0.17
CA PRO A 88 2.64 -14.04 -0.22
C PRO A 88 2.79 -13.93 -1.75
N LEU A 89 3.85 -13.27 -2.24
CA LEU A 89 4.16 -13.17 -3.67
C LEU A 89 5.14 -14.25 -4.17
N ASP A 90 5.48 -15.22 -3.31
CA ASP A 90 6.51 -16.21 -3.57
C ASP A 90 6.16 -17.13 -4.76
N GLU A 91 4.90 -17.56 -4.88
CA GLU A 91 4.42 -18.35 -6.01
C GLU A 91 4.52 -17.58 -7.34
N ALA A 92 4.04 -16.33 -7.37
CA ALA A 92 4.10 -15.49 -8.55
C ALA A 92 5.56 -15.19 -8.96
N THR A 93 6.44 -14.99 -7.97
CA THR A 93 7.88 -14.80 -8.19
C THR A 93 8.51 -16.03 -8.81
N ARG A 94 8.28 -17.23 -8.24
CA ARG A 94 8.79 -18.50 -8.78
C ARG A 94 8.30 -18.76 -10.20
N TRP A 95 7.02 -18.48 -10.47
CA TRP A 95 6.46 -18.63 -11.81
C TRP A 95 7.16 -17.70 -12.82
N LEU A 96 7.39 -16.43 -12.44
CA LEU A 96 8.10 -15.47 -13.27
C LEU A 96 9.56 -15.86 -13.52
N GLU A 97 10.25 -16.39 -12.50
CA GLU A 97 11.61 -16.94 -12.64
C GLU A 97 11.62 -18.13 -13.60
N GLY A 98 10.68 -19.06 -13.46
CA GLY A 98 10.52 -20.19 -14.40
C GLY A 98 10.31 -19.73 -15.84
N LEU A 99 9.52 -18.67 -16.07
CA LEU A 99 9.36 -18.08 -17.41
C LEU A 99 10.67 -17.50 -17.95
N ARG A 100 11.46 -16.82 -17.12
CA ARG A 100 12.76 -16.24 -17.52
C ARG A 100 13.79 -17.32 -17.86
N ASP A 101 13.74 -18.45 -17.17
CA ASP A 101 14.62 -19.59 -17.37
C ASP A 101 14.13 -20.55 -18.48
N GLY A 102 12.99 -20.26 -19.10
CA GLY A 102 12.40 -21.07 -20.17
C GLY A 102 11.75 -22.37 -19.72
N THR A 103 11.47 -22.53 -18.42
CA THR A 103 10.84 -23.72 -17.82
C THR A 103 9.36 -23.53 -17.47
N GLY A 104 8.87 -22.29 -17.44
CA GLY A 104 7.53 -21.91 -16.94
C GLY A 104 6.35 -22.07 -17.91
N GLY A 105 6.48 -22.90 -18.96
CA GLY A 105 5.42 -23.12 -19.94
C GLY A 105 4.88 -24.55 -19.90
N SER A 106 3.83 -24.79 -19.12
CA SER A 106 2.89 -25.89 -19.35
C SER A 106 1.49 -25.53 -18.85
#